data_AF-A0A7C9CHT0-F1
#
_entry.id   AF-A0A7C9CHT0-F1
#
_cell.length_a   1.000
_cell.length_b   1.000
_cell.length_c   1.000
_cell.angle_alpha   90.00
_cell.angle_beta   90.00
_cell.angle_gamma   90.00
#
_symmetry.space_group_name_H-M   'P 1'
#
loop_
_entity.id
_entity.type
_entity.pdbx_description
1 polymer ?
#
loop_
_entity_poly.entity_id
_entity_poly.type
_entity_poly.pdbx_seq_one_letter_code
_entity_poly.pdbx_strand_id
1 'polypeptide(L)'
;MAFGALPSLLKFHTLPSSIINPNSNPKSHLKSDRPSILARSSNGRNPSSDNNGVPSPLQPQIPTSFPGKAEADVVVIGSGIGGLCCAGLLARYEEDVLVLESHDQPGGAAHAFEVKGYKFDSGPSLFSGFQSRGPQANPLAQVLDALGETVPCAKYDSWMVYVPEGDFLSKIGPTEFFKDLEKYAGPNAAQEWRKLLDAILPLSAAAMALPPLSVREDLGVISTAAIRYAPSLLKSFAQMGPQGALSATKLLRPFSEIIDSLGLKDPFVRNWVDLLAFLLAGVKSNGILSAEMIYMFAEWYKPGCTLEYPL
;
A
#
# COMPACT_ATOMS: atom_id res chain seq x y z
N MET A 1 8.87 10.04 -3.65
CA MET A 1 9.45 9.84 -5.01
C MET A 1 9.14 8.44 -5.58
N ALA A 2 8.64 7.53 -4.74
CA ALA A 2 8.22 6.16 -5.05
C ALA A 2 7.14 5.96 -6.13
N PHE A 3 6.25 6.94 -6.38
CA PHE A 3 5.07 6.75 -7.24
C PHE A 3 5.10 7.54 -8.54
N GLY A 4 6.28 8.06 -8.93
CA GLY A 4 6.47 8.68 -10.24
C GLY A 4 6.53 7.69 -11.42
N ALA A 5 6.71 6.39 -11.14
CA ALA A 5 6.81 5.35 -12.16
C ALA A 5 5.46 4.86 -12.72
N LEU A 6 4.41 4.71 -11.90
CA LEU A 6 3.06 4.37 -12.41
C LEU A 6 2.40 5.46 -13.30
N PRO A 7 2.72 6.76 -13.13
CA PRO A 7 2.36 7.85 -14.04
C PRO A 7 2.85 7.80 -15.48
N SER A 8 3.79 6.93 -15.83
CA SER A 8 4.26 6.82 -17.21
C SER A 8 3.25 6.10 -18.12
N LEU A 9 2.49 5.15 -17.55
CA LEU A 9 1.53 4.28 -18.26
C LEU A 9 0.09 4.84 -18.26
N LEU A 10 -0.22 5.75 -17.34
CA LEU A 10 -1.53 6.37 -17.17
C LEU A 10 -1.38 7.88 -17.30
N LYS A 11 -2.12 8.52 -18.21
CA LYS A 11 -2.14 9.99 -18.29
C LYS A 11 -2.85 10.55 -17.06
N PHE A 12 -2.07 11.03 -16.08
CA PHE A 12 -2.60 11.71 -14.90
C PHE A 12 -2.89 13.17 -15.19
N HIS A 13 -4.12 13.61 -14.93
CA HIS A 13 -4.53 15.01 -15.02
C HIS A 13 -5.09 15.45 -13.67
N THR A 14 -4.39 16.40 -13.05
CA THR A 14 -4.76 16.95 -11.74
C THR A 14 -5.68 18.14 -11.97
N LEU A 15 -6.76 18.23 -11.18
CA LEU A 15 -7.65 19.39 -11.23
C LEU A 15 -6.98 20.56 -10.48
N PRO A 16 -6.99 21.78 -11.03
CA PRO A 16 -6.36 22.92 -10.36
C PRO A 16 -7.07 23.26 -9.05
N SER A 17 -6.28 23.56 -8.01
CA SER A 17 -6.61 23.71 -6.58
C SER A 17 -7.58 24.84 -6.19
N SER A 18 -8.34 25.39 -7.13
CA SER A 18 -9.18 26.58 -6.93
C SER A 18 -10.64 26.30 -6.56
N ILE A 19 -11.01 25.05 -6.26
CA ILE A 19 -12.40 24.66 -5.96
C ILE A 19 -12.53 24.24 -4.48
N ILE A 20 -12.17 25.11 -3.55
CA ILE A 20 -12.76 25.10 -2.19
C ILE A 20 -13.03 26.56 -1.82
N ASN A 21 -14.24 27.04 -2.09
CA ASN A 21 -14.73 28.29 -1.54
C ASN A 21 -15.43 27.98 -0.21
N PRO A 22 -14.90 28.40 0.96
CA PRO A 22 -15.45 28.03 2.26
C PRO A 22 -16.75 28.77 2.64
N ASN A 23 -17.37 29.51 1.73
CA ASN A 23 -18.63 30.22 1.99
C ASN A 23 -19.71 29.87 0.97
N SER A 24 -20.54 28.87 1.26
CA SER A 24 -21.91 28.85 0.72
C SER A 24 -22.90 28.23 1.71
N ASN A 25 -23.86 29.06 2.12
CA ASN A 25 -25.01 28.71 2.95
C ASN A 25 -26.03 27.93 2.08
N PRO A 26 -26.79 26.95 2.60
CA PRO A 26 -27.56 26.03 1.78
C PRO A 26 -28.92 26.64 1.45
N LYS A 27 -29.25 26.78 0.16
CA LYS A 27 -30.61 26.73 -0.42
C LYS A 27 -30.60 27.21 -1.87
N SER A 28 -30.79 26.29 -2.81
CA SER A 28 -31.80 26.41 -3.88
C SER A 28 -31.63 25.28 -4.90
N HIS A 29 -32.67 24.44 -5.00
CA HIS A 29 -32.87 23.54 -6.13
C HIS A 29 -33.10 24.35 -7.41
N LEU A 30 -32.42 23.99 -8.51
CA LEU A 30 -32.91 24.17 -9.88
C LEU A 30 -32.18 23.19 -10.81
N LYS A 31 -32.98 22.38 -11.51
CA LYS A 31 -32.55 21.51 -12.61
C LYS A 31 -31.95 22.36 -13.73
N SER A 32 -30.84 21.93 -14.32
CA SER A 32 -30.43 22.42 -15.64
C SER A 32 -30.05 21.24 -16.53
N ASP A 33 -30.86 21.01 -17.56
CA ASP A 33 -30.48 20.28 -18.76
C ASP A 33 -29.14 20.81 -19.29
N ARG A 34 -28.20 19.91 -19.62
CA ARG A 34 -27.02 20.28 -20.41
C ARG A 34 -26.94 19.40 -21.65
N PRO A 35 -26.73 19.99 -22.84
CA PRO A 35 -26.67 19.25 -24.09
C PRO A 35 -25.36 18.44 -24.14
N SER A 36 -25.45 17.20 -24.65
CA SER A 36 -24.29 16.37 -24.93
C SER A 36 -23.53 16.95 -26.13
N ILE A 37 -22.23 17.18 -25.94
CA ILE A 37 -21.33 17.67 -26.99
C ILE A 37 -20.58 16.47 -27.55
N LEU A 38 -20.91 16.11 -28.79
CA LEU A 38 -20.14 15.21 -29.65
C LEU A 38 -18.93 15.97 -30.20
N ALA A 39 -17.72 15.41 -30.12
CA ALA A 39 -16.65 15.73 -31.06
C ALA A 39 -15.53 14.68 -31.09
N ARG A 40 -15.36 14.09 -32.27
CA ARG A 40 -14.10 13.54 -32.81
C ARG A 40 -13.47 14.64 -33.70
N SER A 41 -12.15 14.65 -33.87
CA SER A 41 -11.45 15.51 -34.83
C SER A 41 -11.33 14.86 -36.22
N SER A 42 -11.60 15.65 -37.26
CA SER A 42 -11.34 15.33 -38.67
C SER A 42 -10.18 16.19 -39.21
N ASN A 43 -9.21 15.55 -39.86
CA ASN A 43 -8.24 16.22 -40.74
C ASN A 43 -8.98 16.89 -41.92
N GLY A 44 -8.87 18.21 -42.09
CA GLY A 44 -9.31 18.88 -43.31
C GLY A 44 -9.43 20.41 -43.22
N ARG A 45 -8.45 21.11 -43.80
CA ARG A 45 -8.46 22.47 -44.39
C ARG A 45 -9.50 23.49 -43.87
N ASN A 46 -9.03 24.53 -43.19
CA ASN A 46 -9.77 25.79 -43.01
C ASN A 46 -9.69 26.66 -44.28
N PRO A 47 -10.77 27.33 -44.70
CA PRO A 47 -10.69 28.64 -45.33
C PRO A 47 -10.87 29.74 -44.28
N SER A 48 -10.09 30.80 -44.45
CA SER A 48 -10.07 32.04 -43.70
C SER A 48 -11.38 32.82 -43.79
N SER A 49 -11.78 33.46 -42.69
CA SER A 49 -12.57 34.71 -42.75
C SER A 49 -12.22 35.61 -41.57
N ASP A 50 -11.96 36.87 -41.92
CA ASP A 50 -11.68 38.00 -41.05
C ASP A 50 -12.82 38.30 -40.08
N ASN A 51 -12.52 38.78 -38.87
CA ASN A 51 -13.24 39.95 -38.35
C ASN A 51 -12.57 40.66 -37.17
N ASN A 52 -12.55 41.98 -37.29
CA ASN A 52 -12.25 42.97 -36.25
C ASN A 52 -13.39 43.05 -35.23
N GLY A 53 -13.08 43.12 -33.92
CA GLY A 53 -14.06 43.49 -32.89
C GLY A 53 -13.59 43.32 -31.44
N VAL A 54 -13.21 44.45 -30.82
CA VAL A 54 -13.12 44.85 -29.38
C VAL A 54 -13.04 43.76 -28.28
N PRO A 55 -12.04 43.79 -27.37
CA PRO A 55 -11.91 42.79 -26.29
C PRO A 55 -12.82 43.09 -25.08
N SER A 56 -13.55 42.06 -24.65
CA SER A 56 -14.36 42.01 -23.41
C SER A 56 -13.47 41.73 -22.18
N PRO A 57 -13.83 42.14 -20.95
CA PRO A 57 -12.99 41.98 -19.76
C PRO A 57 -12.73 40.51 -19.45
N LEU A 58 -11.46 40.19 -19.18
CA LEU A 58 -10.95 38.85 -18.87
C LEU A 58 -11.73 38.21 -17.71
N GLN A 59 -12.70 37.36 -18.01
CA GLN A 59 -13.15 36.32 -17.09
C GLN A 59 -11.98 35.34 -16.88
N PRO A 60 -11.69 34.90 -15.65
CA PRO A 60 -10.71 33.84 -15.43
C PRO A 60 -11.16 32.62 -16.22
N GLN A 61 -10.41 32.26 -17.26
CA GLN A 61 -10.69 31.07 -18.04
C GLN A 61 -10.36 29.86 -17.17
N ILE A 62 -11.40 29.28 -16.57
CA ILE A 62 -11.33 27.91 -16.05
C ILE A 62 -10.88 27.07 -17.24
N PRO A 63 -9.79 26.28 -17.17
CA PRO A 63 -9.44 25.36 -18.24
C PRO A 63 -10.59 24.34 -18.35
N THR A 64 -11.54 24.58 -19.26
CA THR A 64 -12.78 23.81 -19.38
C THR A 64 -12.58 22.49 -20.12
N SER A 65 -11.36 22.15 -20.55
CA SER A 65 -11.11 20.92 -21.28
C SER A 65 -10.29 19.95 -20.44
N PHE A 66 -10.94 18.90 -19.94
CA PHE A 66 -10.25 17.68 -19.53
C PHE A 66 -9.55 17.10 -20.77
N PRO A 67 -8.21 16.95 -20.78
CA PRO A 67 -7.50 16.36 -21.92
C PRO A 67 -7.70 14.83 -21.94
N GLY A 68 -8.90 14.37 -22.27
CA GLY A 68 -9.24 12.95 -22.31
C GLY A 68 -10.67 12.71 -22.78
N LYS A 69 -11.03 11.46 -23.04
CA LYS A 69 -12.42 11.09 -23.25
C LYS A 69 -13.18 11.28 -21.93
N ALA A 70 -14.43 11.76 -22.00
CA ALA A 70 -15.31 11.89 -20.82
C ALA A 70 -15.91 10.53 -20.40
N GLU A 71 -15.70 9.50 -21.22
CA GLU A 71 -16.13 8.13 -21.02
C GLU A 71 -14.90 7.22 -20.92
N ALA A 72 -15.01 6.18 -20.10
CA ALA A 72 -14.03 5.14 -19.90
C ALA A 72 -14.78 3.85 -19.60
N ASP A 73 -14.20 2.70 -19.93
CA ASP A 73 -14.78 1.40 -19.60
C ASP A 73 -14.73 1.16 -18.09
N VAL A 74 -13.66 1.67 -17.44
CA VAL A 74 -13.49 1.60 -15.98
C VAL A 74 -13.12 2.96 -15.40
N VAL A 75 -13.81 3.35 -14.32
CA VAL A 75 -13.46 4.53 -13.52
C VAL A 75 -12.91 4.08 -12.17
N VAL A 76 -11.67 4.46 -11.87
CA VAL A 76 -11.01 4.24 -10.58
C VAL A 76 -11.04 5.54 -9.79
N ILE A 77 -11.70 5.53 -8.64
CA ILE A 77 -11.78 6.70 -7.74
C ILE A 77 -10.67 6.57 -6.69
N GLY A 78 -9.74 7.51 -6.70
CA GLY A 78 -8.56 7.58 -5.84
C GLY A 78 -7.30 7.04 -6.52
N SER A 79 -6.22 7.81 -6.47
CA SER A 79 -4.90 7.46 -7.03
C SER A 79 -3.87 7.11 -5.95
N GLY A 80 -4.33 6.48 -4.86
CA GLY A 80 -3.45 5.79 -3.92
C GLY A 80 -2.83 4.54 -4.53
N ILE A 81 -1.88 3.90 -3.82
CA ILE A 81 -1.19 2.69 -4.29
C ILE A 81 -2.14 1.64 -4.86
N GLY A 82 -3.23 1.31 -4.13
CA GLY A 82 -4.21 0.33 -4.58
C GLY A 82 -4.93 0.74 -5.87
N GLY A 83 -5.34 2.01 -5.98
CA GLY A 83 -6.01 2.54 -7.17
C GLY A 83 -5.08 2.58 -8.39
N LEU A 84 -3.84 3.01 -8.19
CA LEU A 84 -2.79 3.00 -9.22
C LEU A 84 -2.44 1.58 -9.68
N CYS A 85 -2.33 0.62 -8.76
CA CYS A 85 -2.13 -0.79 -9.10
C CYS A 85 -3.29 -1.34 -9.92
N CYS A 86 -4.53 -1.07 -9.49
CA CYS A 86 -5.74 -1.49 -10.21
C CYS A 86 -5.76 -0.91 -11.62
N ALA A 87 -5.60 0.41 -11.74
CA ALA A 87 -5.63 1.11 -13.02
C ALA A 87 -4.50 0.66 -13.96
N GLY A 88 -3.28 0.50 -13.44
CA GLY A 88 -2.14 0.05 -14.24
C GLY A 88 -2.34 -1.36 -14.78
N LEU A 89 -2.84 -2.28 -13.96
CA LEU A 89 -3.13 -3.65 -14.40
C LEU A 89 -4.25 -3.71 -15.44
N LEU A 90 -5.34 -2.96 -15.24
CA LEU A 90 -6.43 -2.87 -16.21
C LEU A 90 -5.96 -2.25 -17.54
N ALA A 91 -5.18 -1.18 -17.49
CA ALA A 91 -4.61 -0.56 -18.69
C ALA A 91 -3.65 -1.51 -19.44
N ARG A 92 -2.90 -2.35 -18.72
CA ARG A 92 -2.09 -3.42 -19.33
C ARG A 92 -2.94 -4.45 -20.10
N TYR A 93 -4.18 -4.67 -19.67
CA TYR A 93 -5.16 -5.51 -20.38
C TYR A 93 -5.93 -4.76 -21.46
N GLU A 94 -5.48 -3.57 -21.87
CA GLU A 94 -6.05 -2.73 -22.93
C GLU A 94 -7.44 -2.15 -22.62
N GLU A 95 -7.84 -2.12 -21.34
CA GLU A 95 -9.05 -1.45 -20.89
C GLU A 95 -8.89 0.09 -20.91
N ASP A 96 -9.95 0.83 -21.26
CA ASP A 96 -9.98 2.30 -21.15
C ASP A 96 -10.25 2.70 -19.68
N VAL A 97 -9.22 3.13 -18.96
CA VAL A 97 -9.29 3.43 -17.52
C VAL A 97 -9.13 4.92 -17.23
N LEU A 98 -10.10 5.48 -16.51
CA LEU A 98 -10.05 6.84 -15.98
C LEU A 98 -9.77 6.80 -14.47
N VAL A 99 -8.68 7.42 -14.03
CA VAL A 99 -8.37 7.59 -12.60
C VAL A 99 -8.77 8.99 -12.15
N LEU A 100 -9.60 9.10 -11.12
CA LEU A 100 -10.02 10.36 -10.54
C LEU A 100 -9.36 10.56 -9.17
N GLU A 101 -8.56 11.61 -9.04
CA GLU A 101 -7.92 11.99 -7.78
C GLU A 101 -8.50 13.31 -7.26
N SER A 102 -8.76 13.35 -5.96
CA SER A 102 -9.22 14.54 -5.24
C SER A 102 -8.08 15.50 -4.89
N HIS A 103 -6.86 14.97 -4.70
CA HIS A 103 -5.64 15.72 -4.48
C HIS A 103 -5.06 16.28 -5.78
N ASP A 104 -4.12 17.21 -5.62
CA ASP A 104 -3.35 17.82 -6.70
C ASP A 104 -2.22 16.90 -7.22
N GLN A 105 -1.99 15.76 -6.58
CA GLN A 105 -0.95 14.79 -6.92
C GLN A 105 -1.39 13.35 -6.63
N PRO A 106 -0.89 12.37 -7.41
CA PRO A 106 -1.15 10.96 -7.12
C PRO A 106 -0.27 10.43 -5.97
N GLY A 107 -0.67 9.28 -5.43
CA GLY A 107 0.07 8.54 -4.40
C GLY A 107 -0.76 8.26 -3.14
N GLY A 108 -1.88 8.97 -2.93
CA GLY A 108 -2.73 8.80 -1.74
C GLY A 108 -1.93 9.00 -0.46
N ALA A 109 -1.98 8.06 0.49
CA ALA A 109 -1.16 8.15 1.71
C ALA A 109 0.35 8.16 1.43
N ALA A 110 0.80 7.62 0.29
CA ALA A 110 2.20 7.46 -0.05
C ALA A 110 2.70 8.51 -1.05
N HIS A 111 2.25 9.76 -0.93
CA HIS A 111 2.76 10.87 -1.73
C HIS A 111 3.94 11.57 -1.06
N ALA A 112 4.60 12.45 -1.82
CA ALA A 112 5.63 13.33 -1.33
C ALA A 112 5.25 14.77 -1.67
N PHE A 113 5.57 15.71 -0.80
CA PHE A 113 5.35 17.13 -1.03
C PHE A 113 6.63 17.92 -0.77
N GLU A 114 6.74 19.09 -1.37
CA GLU A 114 7.93 19.95 -1.24
C GLU A 114 7.60 21.21 -0.43
N VAL A 115 8.44 21.52 0.56
CA VAL A 115 8.36 22.76 1.33
C VAL A 115 9.74 23.40 1.37
N LYS A 116 9.85 24.61 0.80
CA LYS A 116 11.10 25.40 0.81
C LYS A 116 12.32 24.64 0.23
N GLY A 117 12.13 23.87 -0.84
CA GLY A 117 13.20 23.08 -1.47
C GLY A 117 13.53 21.77 -0.75
N TYR A 118 12.83 21.43 0.34
CA TYR A 118 12.93 20.15 1.02
C TYR A 118 11.75 19.26 0.68
N LYS A 119 12.03 17.99 0.43
CA LYS A 119 11.02 16.98 0.10
C LYS A 119 10.65 16.18 1.34
N PHE A 120 9.35 16.02 1.58
CA PHE A 120 8.78 15.29 2.70
C PHE A 120 7.86 14.21 2.18
N ASP A 121 7.96 12.99 2.70
CA ASP A 121 7.00 11.93 2.43
C ASP A 121 5.86 11.97 3.46
N SER A 122 4.62 11.75 3.01
CA SER A 122 3.43 11.85 3.84
C SER A 122 3.01 10.54 4.52
N GLY A 123 3.61 9.41 4.14
CA GLY A 123 3.13 8.09 4.55
C GLY A 123 4.23 7.07 4.72
N PRO A 124 4.02 5.82 4.22
CA PRO A 124 4.70 4.64 4.72
C PRO A 124 6.20 4.87 4.87
N SER A 125 6.66 4.78 6.11
CA SER A 125 8.03 5.10 6.48
C SER A 125 8.97 3.89 6.36
N LEU A 126 8.39 2.69 6.25
CA LEU A 126 9.08 1.41 6.15
C LEU A 126 8.58 0.64 4.93
N PHE A 127 9.45 0.38 3.97
CA PHE A 127 9.18 -0.53 2.86
C PHE A 127 10.11 -1.73 2.92
N SER A 128 9.65 -2.86 2.38
CA SER A 128 10.45 -4.07 2.22
C SER A 128 10.00 -4.82 0.97
N GLY A 129 10.95 -5.34 0.21
CA GLY A 129 10.69 -6.30 -0.85
C GLY A 129 10.24 -5.71 -2.20
N PHE A 130 10.40 -4.42 -2.47
CA PHE A 130 10.20 -3.83 -3.81
C PHE A 130 11.15 -4.42 -4.86
N GLN A 131 12.33 -4.86 -4.43
CA GLN A 131 13.27 -5.57 -5.30
C GLN A 131 13.06 -7.09 -5.32
N SER A 132 12.12 -7.62 -4.54
CA SER A 132 11.82 -9.06 -4.55
C SER A 132 11.14 -9.48 -5.86
N ARG A 133 11.37 -10.72 -6.29
CA ARG A 133 10.83 -11.28 -7.54
C ARG A 133 10.29 -12.69 -7.33
N GLY A 134 9.38 -13.10 -8.21
CA GLY A 134 8.75 -14.42 -8.17
C GLY A 134 7.51 -14.50 -7.27
N PRO A 135 6.95 -15.72 -7.08
CA PRO A 135 5.64 -15.91 -6.44
C PRO A 135 5.55 -15.52 -4.96
N GLN A 136 6.68 -15.33 -4.30
CA GLN A 136 6.78 -14.91 -2.89
C GLN A 136 7.20 -13.44 -2.75
N ALA A 137 7.27 -12.70 -3.87
CA ALA A 137 7.60 -11.29 -3.82
C ALA A 137 6.52 -10.49 -3.08
N ASN A 138 6.92 -9.35 -2.51
CA ASN A 138 6.00 -8.34 -2.00
C ASN A 138 4.87 -8.10 -3.04
N PRO A 139 3.59 -8.03 -2.62
CA PRO A 139 2.47 -7.85 -3.55
C PRO A 139 2.65 -6.66 -4.51
N LEU A 140 3.15 -5.52 -4.02
CA LEU A 140 3.41 -4.36 -4.86
C LEU A 140 4.54 -4.63 -5.87
N ALA A 141 5.57 -5.37 -5.49
CA ALA A 141 6.64 -5.78 -6.40
C ALA A 141 6.13 -6.70 -7.52
N GLN A 142 5.13 -7.56 -7.24
CA GLN A 142 4.48 -8.37 -8.28
C GLN A 142 3.70 -7.51 -9.27
N VAL A 143 3.02 -6.46 -8.80
CA VAL A 143 2.32 -5.51 -9.68
C VAL A 143 3.33 -4.75 -10.53
N LEU A 144 4.41 -4.22 -9.94
CA LEU A 144 5.46 -3.53 -10.67
C LEU A 144 6.10 -4.42 -11.74
N ASP A 145 6.43 -5.67 -11.40
CA ASP A 145 6.95 -6.67 -12.34
C ASP A 145 5.96 -6.95 -13.48
N ALA A 146 4.67 -7.11 -13.15
CA ALA A 146 3.61 -7.26 -14.13
C ALA A 146 3.49 -6.03 -15.04
N LEU A 147 3.79 -4.81 -14.57
CA LEU A 147 3.78 -3.60 -15.40
C LEU A 147 5.11 -3.34 -16.12
N GLY A 148 6.16 -4.12 -15.84
CA GLY A 148 7.51 -3.87 -16.36
C GLY A 148 8.19 -2.66 -15.72
N GLU A 149 7.71 -2.24 -14.55
CA GLU A 149 8.18 -1.05 -13.82
C GLU A 149 9.16 -1.43 -12.69
N THR A 150 10.05 -0.50 -12.36
CA THR A 150 10.99 -0.68 -11.25
C THR A 150 11.09 0.60 -10.42
N VAL A 151 11.27 0.44 -9.10
CA VAL A 151 11.41 1.55 -8.17
C VAL A 151 12.84 1.51 -7.61
N PRO A 152 13.69 2.49 -7.94
CA PRO A 152 15.01 2.61 -7.32
C PRO A 152 14.86 2.74 -5.80
N CYS A 153 15.64 1.96 -5.05
CA CYS A 153 15.56 1.96 -3.59
C CYS A 153 16.95 2.05 -2.98
N ALA A 154 17.10 2.91 -1.96
CA ALA A 154 18.18 2.79 -1.00
C ALA A 154 17.86 1.68 0.00
N LYS A 155 18.89 0.93 0.43
CA LYS A 155 18.76 -0.16 1.39
C LYS A 155 19.32 0.26 2.75
N TYR A 156 18.63 -0.16 3.80
CA TYR A 156 19.08 -0.01 5.18
C TYR A 156 18.58 -1.20 6.00
N ASP A 157 19.19 -1.47 7.14
CA ASP A 157 18.90 -2.64 7.97
C ASP A 157 18.64 -2.28 9.42
N SER A 158 18.58 -0.99 9.74
CA SER A 158 18.58 -0.54 11.12
C SER A 158 17.97 0.84 11.28
N TRP A 159 17.43 1.09 12.47
CA TRP A 159 16.89 2.38 12.90
C TRP A 159 17.19 2.62 14.37
N MET A 160 17.31 3.89 14.74
CA MET A 160 17.51 4.28 16.13
C MET A 160 16.20 4.20 16.90
N VAL A 161 16.25 3.65 18.10
CA VAL A 161 15.12 3.51 19.01
C VAL A 161 15.41 4.34 20.26
N TYR A 162 14.43 5.15 20.66
CA TYR A 162 14.45 5.97 21.87
C TYR A 162 13.25 5.57 22.74
N VAL A 163 13.50 4.83 23.81
CA VAL A 163 12.48 4.35 24.75
C VAL A 163 12.90 4.65 26.19
N PRO A 164 11.98 4.66 27.17
CA PRO A 164 12.32 4.94 28.56
C PRO A 164 13.42 4.04 29.14
N GLU A 165 13.55 2.81 28.65
CA GLU A 165 14.56 1.83 29.04
C GLU A 165 15.96 2.14 28.48
N GLY A 166 16.05 2.94 27.41
CA GLY A 166 17.31 3.41 26.84
C GLY A 166 17.28 3.57 25.32
N ASP A 167 18.46 3.90 24.79
CA ASP A 167 18.66 4.17 23.36
C ASP A 167 19.50 3.06 22.73
N PHE A 168 19.03 2.54 21.59
CA PHE A 168 19.73 1.49 20.85
C PHE A 168 19.43 1.50 19.36
N LEU A 169 20.39 1.02 18.58
CA LEU A 169 20.25 0.83 17.14
C LEU A 169 19.62 -0.54 16.90
N SER A 170 18.29 -0.56 16.71
CA SER A 170 17.57 -1.79 16.38
C SER A 170 17.90 -2.21 14.96
N LYS A 171 18.40 -3.43 14.80
CA LYS A 171 18.64 -4.04 13.49
C LYS A 171 17.54 -5.05 13.17
N ILE A 172 17.07 -5.05 11.93
CA ILE A 172 16.28 -6.19 11.40
C ILE A 172 17.18 -7.42 11.25
N GLY A 173 16.58 -8.58 11.47
CA GLY A 173 17.24 -9.86 11.44
C GLY A 173 17.26 -10.59 12.80
N PRO A 174 17.52 -11.90 12.78
CA PRO A 174 17.25 -12.78 13.91
C PRO A 174 18.19 -12.65 15.11
N THR A 175 19.32 -11.95 15.02
CA THR A 175 20.41 -12.12 15.99
C THR A 175 20.68 -10.93 16.91
N GLU A 176 20.52 -9.69 16.44
CA GLU A 176 20.98 -8.52 17.21
C GLU A 176 19.92 -8.03 18.22
N PHE A 177 18.63 -8.10 17.88
CA PHE A 177 17.57 -7.61 18.78
C PHE A 177 17.49 -8.39 20.11
N PHE A 178 17.89 -9.67 20.14
CA PHE A 178 17.97 -10.41 21.40
C PHE A 178 18.99 -9.82 22.37
N LYS A 179 20.11 -9.29 21.87
CA LYS A 179 21.12 -8.64 22.70
C LYS A 179 20.59 -7.33 23.26
N ASP A 180 19.82 -6.59 22.46
CA ASP A 180 19.16 -5.36 22.91
C ASP A 180 18.13 -5.68 23.99
N LEU A 181 17.30 -6.72 23.80
CA LEU A 181 16.37 -7.17 24.82
C LEU A 181 17.08 -7.57 26.13
N GLU A 182 18.14 -8.37 26.06
CA GLU A 182 18.90 -8.77 27.25
C GLU A 182 19.51 -7.56 27.98
N LYS A 183 19.99 -6.56 27.23
CA LYS A 183 20.65 -5.37 27.79
C LYS A 183 19.67 -4.35 28.37
N TYR A 184 18.56 -4.08 27.70
CA TYR A 184 17.67 -2.96 28.02
C TYR A 184 16.36 -3.40 28.70
N ALA A 185 15.86 -4.60 28.41
CA ALA A 185 14.61 -5.13 28.97
C ALA A 185 14.81 -6.28 29.97
N GLY A 186 15.95 -6.97 29.88
CA GLY A 186 16.33 -8.08 30.75
C GLY A 186 16.11 -9.47 30.14
N PRO A 187 16.58 -10.53 30.83
CA PRO A 187 16.58 -11.89 30.28
C PRO A 187 15.17 -12.47 30.09
N ASN A 188 14.19 -12.05 30.89
CA ASN A 188 12.80 -12.51 30.74
C ASN A 188 12.19 -12.01 29.43
N ALA A 189 12.41 -10.75 29.06
CA ALA A 189 11.95 -10.19 27.80
C ALA A 189 12.53 -10.95 26.60
N ALA A 190 13.83 -11.29 26.63
CA ALA A 190 14.47 -12.08 25.58
C ALA A 190 13.88 -13.50 25.47
N GLN A 191 13.54 -14.14 26.59
CA GLN A 191 12.89 -15.46 26.59
C GLN A 191 11.46 -15.40 26.05
N GLU A 192 10.67 -14.41 26.47
CA GLU A 192 9.31 -14.20 25.97
C GLU A 192 9.28 -13.86 24.49
N TRP A 193 10.22 -13.03 24.03
CA TRP A 193 10.37 -12.72 22.60
C TRP A 193 10.72 -13.97 21.78
N ARG A 194 11.59 -14.84 22.30
CA ARG A 194 11.90 -16.12 21.64
C ARG A 194 10.67 -17.00 21.52
N LYS A 195 9.91 -17.13 22.62
CA LYS A 195 8.66 -17.87 22.65
C LYS A 195 7.65 -17.35 21.62
N LEU A 196 7.58 -16.03 21.44
CA LEU A 196 6.76 -15.40 20.41
C LEU A 196 7.22 -15.84 19.00
N LEU A 197 8.50 -15.64 18.68
CA LEU A 197 9.05 -15.98 17.37
C LEU A 197 8.89 -17.47 17.03
N ASP A 198 9.17 -18.36 17.98
CA ASP A 198 9.02 -19.81 17.81
C ASP A 198 7.57 -20.21 17.49
N ALA A 199 6.59 -19.46 18.00
CA ALA A 199 5.18 -19.70 17.73
C ALA A 199 4.72 -19.13 16.38
N ILE A 200 5.22 -17.97 15.97
CA ILE A 200 4.69 -17.24 14.80
C ILE A 200 5.44 -17.52 13.49
N LEU A 201 6.75 -17.74 13.53
CA LEU A 201 7.54 -17.95 12.31
C LEU A 201 7.11 -19.19 11.52
N PRO A 202 6.69 -20.32 12.15
CA PRO A 202 6.13 -21.46 11.42
C PRO A 202 4.83 -21.14 10.66
N LEU A 203 4.10 -20.10 11.08
CA LEU A 203 2.84 -19.67 10.47
C LEU A 203 3.05 -18.72 9.28
N SER A 204 4.28 -18.29 9.02
CA SER A 204 4.64 -17.34 7.95
C SER A 204 4.15 -17.78 6.57
N ALA A 205 4.30 -19.06 6.22
CA ALA A 205 3.85 -19.59 4.94
C ALA A 205 2.34 -19.44 4.73
N ALA A 206 1.54 -19.62 5.79
CA ALA A 206 0.10 -19.44 5.73
C ALA A 206 -0.28 -17.95 5.67
N ALA A 207 0.40 -17.09 6.43
CA ALA A 207 0.17 -15.65 6.39
C ALA A 207 0.48 -15.05 5.00
N MET A 208 1.58 -15.46 4.37
CA MET A 208 1.96 -15.03 3.01
C MET A 208 0.97 -15.48 1.93
N ALA A 209 0.17 -16.51 2.18
CA ALA A 209 -0.82 -17.00 1.23
C ALA A 209 -2.18 -16.30 1.33
N LEU A 210 -2.45 -15.53 2.40
CA LEU A 210 -3.72 -14.84 2.60
C LEU A 210 -3.99 -13.70 1.59
N PRO A 211 -3.03 -12.82 1.25
CA PRO A 211 -3.30 -11.72 0.33
C PRO A 211 -3.83 -12.20 -1.04
N PRO A 212 -3.22 -13.20 -1.72
CA PRO A 212 -3.78 -13.77 -2.96
C PRO A 212 -5.17 -14.41 -2.81
N LEU A 213 -5.49 -14.97 -1.63
CA LEU A 213 -6.80 -15.58 -1.35
C LEU A 213 -7.89 -14.54 -1.06
N SER A 214 -7.52 -13.36 -0.57
CA SER A 214 -8.47 -12.29 -0.20
C SER A 214 -8.94 -11.42 -1.36
N VAL A 215 -8.25 -11.44 -2.50
CA VAL A 215 -8.48 -10.51 -3.63
C VAL A 215 -9.56 -11.01 -4.60
N ARG A 216 -10.02 -12.26 -4.49
CA ARG A 216 -11.01 -12.82 -5.42
C ARG A 216 -11.91 -13.83 -4.68
N GLU A 217 -13.22 -13.57 -4.67
CA GLU A 217 -14.21 -14.42 -3.97
C GLU A 217 -14.92 -15.40 -4.92
N ASP A 218 -14.53 -15.45 -6.20
CA ASP A 218 -15.16 -16.29 -7.21
C ASP A 218 -14.66 -17.75 -7.16
N LEU A 219 -15.46 -18.68 -7.72
CA LEU A 219 -15.04 -20.08 -7.91
C LEU A 219 -13.78 -20.22 -8.79
N GLY A 220 -13.39 -19.15 -9.50
CA GLY A 220 -12.16 -19.04 -10.27
C GLY A 220 -10.89 -18.95 -9.39
N VAL A 221 -10.99 -18.59 -8.11
CA VAL A 221 -9.89 -18.73 -7.14
C VAL A 221 -9.52 -20.17 -6.90
N ILE A 222 -10.48 -21.08 -6.86
CA ILE A 222 -10.16 -22.50 -6.68
C ILE A 222 -9.32 -22.97 -7.87
N SER A 223 -9.63 -22.57 -9.11
CA SER A 223 -8.81 -22.99 -10.26
C SER A 223 -7.45 -22.28 -10.31
N THR A 224 -7.38 -20.97 -10.07
CA THR A 224 -6.12 -20.21 -10.17
C THR A 224 -5.23 -20.35 -8.94
N ALA A 225 -5.80 -20.24 -7.73
CA ALA A 225 -5.05 -20.38 -6.49
C ALA A 225 -4.75 -21.83 -6.15
N ALA A 226 -5.63 -22.81 -6.44
CA ALA A 226 -5.26 -24.21 -6.23
C ALA A 226 -4.18 -24.67 -7.23
N ILE A 227 -4.23 -24.30 -8.51
CA ILE A 227 -3.18 -24.75 -9.43
C ILE A 227 -1.82 -24.12 -9.08
N ARG A 228 -1.79 -22.83 -8.74
CA ARG A 228 -0.53 -22.09 -8.52
C ARG A 228 0.00 -22.20 -7.09
N TYR A 229 -0.89 -22.24 -6.09
CA TYR A 229 -0.53 -22.27 -4.68
C TYR A 229 -0.88 -23.59 -3.98
N ALA A 230 -1.71 -24.50 -4.53
CA ALA A 230 -1.98 -25.77 -3.84
C ALA A 230 -0.75 -26.63 -3.62
N PRO A 231 0.29 -26.71 -4.47
CA PRO A 231 1.46 -27.50 -4.12
C PRO A 231 2.17 -26.97 -2.86
N SER A 232 2.26 -25.64 -2.74
CA SER A 232 2.84 -24.94 -1.59
C SER A 232 1.93 -25.06 -0.36
N LEU A 233 0.64 -24.73 -0.52
CA LEU A 233 -0.35 -24.78 0.54
C LEU A 233 -0.60 -26.21 1.01
N LEU A 234 -0.75 -27.19 0.12
CA LEU A 234 -0.91 -28.61 0.47
C LEU A 234 0.34 -29.14 1.16
N LYS A 235 1.56 -28.72 0.76
CA LYS A 235 2.79 -29.06 1.48
C LYS A 235 2.83 -28.41 2.87
N SER A 236 2.46 -27.13 2.98
CA SER A 236 2.36 -26.42 4.26
C SER A 236 1.27 -27.00 5.17
N PHE A 237 0.09 -27.32 4.64
CA PHE A 237 -1.02 -27.94 5.37
C PHE A 237 -0.72 -29.40 5.74
N ALA A 238 -0.07 -30.17 4.85
CA ALA A 238 0.39 -31.53 5.15
C ALA A 238 1.50 -31.53 6.23
N GLN A 239 2.39 -30.53 6.23
CA GLN A 239 3.37 -30.33 7.29
C GLN A 239 2.74 -29.84 8.61
N MET A 240 1.62 -29.09 8.54
CA MET A 240 0.90 -28.58 9.72
C MET A 240 -0.09 -29.58 10.35
N GLY A 241 -0.45 -30.67 9.65
CA GLY A 241 -1.40 -31.67 10.14
C GLY A 241 -2.83 -31.12 10.36
N PRO A 242 -3.72 -31.88 11.04
CA PRO A 242 -5.11 -31.47 11.31
C PRO A 242 -5.26 -30.19 12.17
N GLN A 243 -4.17 -29.66 12.74
CA GLN A 243 -4.16 -28.35 13.40
C GLN A 243 -4.04 -27.17 12.41
N GLY A 244 -3.68 -27.38 11.15
CA GLY A 244 -3.47 -26.31 10.17
C GLY A 244 -4.73 -25.49 9.84
N ALA A 245 -5.91 -26.12 9.81
CA ALA A 245 -7.18 -25.41 9.59
C ALA A 245 -7.57 -24.51 10.77
N LEU A 246 -7.29 -24.96 12.00
CA LEU A 246 -7.44 -24.15 13.21
C LEU A 246 -6.45 -22.98 13.23
N SER A 247 -5.20 -23.20 12.79
CA SER A 247 -4.18 -22.14 12.67
C SER A 247 -4.55 -21.06 11.65
N ALA A 248 -5.23 -21.40 10.55
CA ALA A 248 -5.69 -20.40 9.58
C ALA A 248 -6.73 -19.44 10.19
N THR A 249 -7.62 -19.92 11.04
CA THR A 249 -8.58 -19.04 11.74
C THR A 249 -7.89 -18.09 12.73
N LYS A 250 -6.77 -18.50 13.35
CA LYS A 250 -5.96 -17.63 14.22
C LYS A 250 -5.36 -16.45 13.46
N LEU A 251 -5.04 -16.61 12.18
CA LEU A 251 -4.49 -15.52 11.36
C LEU A 251 -5.47 -14.35 11.19
N LEU A 252 -6.76 -14.63 11.23
CA LEU A 252 -7.83 -13.63 11.11
C LEU A 252 -8.29 -13.06 12.46
N ARG A 253 -7.67 -13.49 13.57
CA ARG A 253 -7.97 -12.99 14.92
C ARG A 253 -6.99 -11.88 15.32
N PRO A 254 -7.35 -11.03 16.29
CA PRO A 254 -6.44 -10.06 16.88
C PRO A 254 -5.11 -10.69 17.32
N PHE A 255 -3.99 -10.03 17.03
CA PHE A 255 -2.66 -10.54 17.40
C PHE A 255 -2.49 -10.70 18.92
N SER A 256 -3.21 -9.92 19.72
CA SER A 256 -3.22 -10.04 21.18
C SER A 256 -3.62 -11.44 21.67
N GLU A 257 -4.49 -12.16 20.95
CA GLU A 257 -4.87 -13.53 21.32
C GLU A 257 -3.67 -14.49 21.28
N ILE A 258 -2.74 -14.29 20.34
CA ILE A 258 -1.49 -15.08 20.28
C ILE A 258 -0.62 -14.76 21.50
N ILE A 259 -0.41 -13.47 21.78
CA ILE A 259 0.38 -12.99 22.92
C ILE A 259 -0.17 -13.56 24.24
N ASP A 260 -1.48 -13.50 24.43
CA ASP A 260 -2.16 -13.99 25.64
C ASP A 260 -2.12 -15.52 25.74
N SER A 261 -2.30 -16.23 24.63
CA SER A 261 -2.21 -17.70 24.61
C SER A 261 -0.80 -18.22 24.97
N LEU A 262 0.23 -17.44 24.65
CA LEU A 262 1.61 -17.72 25.04
C LEU A 262 1.93 -17.25 26.46
N GLY A 263 1.03 -16.51 27.11
CA GLY A 263 1.21 -16.00 28.46
C GLY A 263 2.37 -15.02 28.58
N LEU A 264 2.63 -14.22 27.52
CA LEU A 264 3.68 -13.19 27.55
C LEU A 264 3.24 -12.05 28.47
N LYS A 265 4.04 -11.74 29.50
CA LYS A 265 3.69 -10.76 30.55
C LYS A 265 4.71 -9.65 30.68
N ASP A 266 5.87 -9.78 30.06
CA ASP A 266 6.92 -8.78 30.14
C ASP A 266 6.42 -7.43 29.56
N PRO A 267 6.44 -6.34 30.35
CA PRO A 267 5.90 -5.05 29.90
C PRO A 267 6.59 -4.52 28.66
N PHE A 268 7.91 -4.71 28.54
CA PHE A 268 8.66 -4.25 27.38
C PHE A 268 8.21 -5.00 26.13
N VAL A 269 8.12 -6.34 26.20
CA VAL A 269 7.66 -7.15 25.06
C VAL A 269 6.26 -6.76 24.62
N ARG A 270 5.32 -6.59 25.56
CA ARG A 270 3.94 -6.21 25.21
C ARG A 270 3.85 -4.80 24.60
N ASN A 271 4.56 -3.84 25.18
CA ASN A 271 4.63 -2.48 24.64
C ASN A 271 5.31 -2.44 23.27
N TRP A 272 6.36 -3.23 23.08
CA TRP A 272 7.07 -3.33 21.81
C TRP A 272 6.18 -3.90 20.71
N VAL A 273 5.42 -4.96 21.01
CA VAL A 273 4.44 -5.51 20.06
C VAL A 273 3.33 -4.50 19.74
N ASP A 274 2.82 -3.78 20.73
CA ASP A 274 1.83 -2.72 20.51
C ASP A 274 2.39 -1.56 19.67
N LEU A 275 3.66 -1.18 19.88
CA LEU A 275 4.35 -0.19 19.06
C LEU A 275 4.44 -0.66 17.61
N LEU A 276 4.85 -1.90 17.38
CA LEU A 276 4.94 -2.47 16.03
C LEU A 276 3.57 -2.56 15.35
N ALA A 277 2.53 -2.97 16.09
CA ALA A 277 1.15 -2.97 15.59
C ALA A 277 0.69 -1.55 15.21
N PHE A 278 1.04 -0.56 16.03
CA PHE A 278 0.70 0.84 15.77
C PHE A 278 1.43 1.38 14.54
N LEU A 279 2.71 1.07 14.39
CA LEU A 279 3.48 1.47 13.22
C LEU A 279 2.99 0.81 11.93
N LEU A 280 2.45 -0.42 12.03
CA LEU A 280 1.96 -1.17 10.88
C LEU A 280 0.54 -0.76 10.46
N ALA A 281 -0.39 -0.60 11.42
CA ALA A 281 -1.82 -0.43 11.14
C ALA A 281 -2.50 0.69 11.93
N GLY A 282 -1.76 1.50 12.70
CA GLY A 282 -2.31 2.59 13.51
C GLY A 282 -3.14 2.14 14.72
N VAL A 283 -3.07 0.85 15.07
CA VAL A 283 -3.83 0.23 16.17
C VAL A 283 -2.92 -0.62 17.05
N LYS A 284 -3.39 -1.01 18.23
CA LYS A 284 -2.64 -1.93 19.11
C LYS A 284 -2.81 -3.40 18.68
N SER A 285 -2.11 -4.29 19.35
CA SER A 285 -2.17 -5.74 19.09
C SER A 285 -3.58 -6.35 19.16
N ASN A 286 -4.52 -5.73 19.88
CA ASN A 286 -5.93 -6.15 19.95
C ASN A 286 -6.80 -5.70 18.77
N GLY A 287 -6.29 -4.82 17.91
CA GLY A 287 -7.00 -4.30 16.73
C GLY A 287 -6.41 -4.75 15.40
N ILE A 288 -5.17 -5.26 15.39
CA ILE A 288 -4.50 -5.73 14.18
C ILE A 288 -4.70 -7.23 13.96
N LEU A 289 -4.87 -7.64 12.71
CA LEU A 289 -4.95 -9.06 12.34
C LEU A 289 -3.60 -9.75 12.57
N SER A 290 -3.66 -10.97 13.10
CA SER A 290 -2.45 -11.78 13.32
C SER A 290 -1.67 -12.02 12.03
N ALA A 291 -2.36 -12.19 10.90
CA ALA A 291 -1.74 -12.34 9.58
C ALA A 291 -0.76 -11.22 9.23
N GLU A 292 -1.11 -9.97 9.53
CA GLU A 292 -0.31 -8.78 9.19
C GLU A 292 0.98 -8.75 10.00
N MET A 293 0.88 -8.95 11.32
CA MET A 293 2.03 -9.01 12.21
C MET A 293 2.95 -10.19 11.85
N ILE A 294 2.38 -11.37 11.60
CA ILE A 294 3.15 -12.56 11.24
C ILE A 294 3.88 -12.36 9.91
N TYR A 295 3.23 -11.74 8.93
CA TYR A 295 3.88 -11.39 7.65
C TYR A 295 5.06 -10.44 7.87
N MET A 296 4.87 -9.37 8.63
CA MET A 296 5.94 -8.42 8.96
C MET A 296 7.12 -9.10 9.65
N PHE A 297 6.86 -9.92 10.69
CA PHE A 297 7.92 -10.65 11.39
C PHE A 297 8.64 -11.64 10.47
N ALA A 298 7.92 -12.35 9.59
CA ALA A 298 8.52 -13.27 8.64
C ALA A 298 9.50 -12.56 7.70
N GLU A 299 9.14 -11.38 7.22
CA GLU A 299 10.01 -10.57 6.36
C GLU A 299 11.22 -10.02 7.11
N TRP A 300 11.03 -9.50 8.33
CA TRP A 300 12.09 -8.89 9.14
C TRP A 300 13.07 -9.90 9.76
N TYR A 301 12.70 -11.17 9.87
CA TYR A 301 13.56 -12.22 10.42
C TYR A 301 14.13 -13.15 9.33
N LYS A 302 13.86 -12.87 8.06
CA LYS A 302 14.42 -13.62 6.93
C LYS A 302 15.94 -13.36 6.81
N PRO A 303 16.76 -14.38 6.51
CA PRO A 303 18.18 -14.17 6.26
C PRO A 303 18.43 -13.15 5.14
N GLY A 304 19.27 -12.16 5.41
CA GLY A 304 19.60 -11.10 4.45
C GLY A 304 18.46 -10.10 4.21
N CYS A 305 17.47 -10.01 5.10
CA CYS A 305 16.44 -9.00 5.04
C CYS A 305 17.05 -7.59 5.09
N THR A 306 16.47 -6.67 4.31
CA THR A 306 16.78 -5.25 4.34
C THR A 306 15.47 -4.49 4.23
N LEU A 307 15.41 -3.32 4.83
CA LEU A 307 14.40 -2.33 4.52
C LEU A 307 14.84 -1.52 3.30
N GLU A 308 13.85 -0.96 2.63
CA GLU A 308 14.01 -0.23 1.39
C GLU A 308 13.37 1.16 1.54
N TYR A 309 14.00 2.15 0.92
CA TYR A 309 13.49 3.50 0.81
C TYR A 309 13.48 3.89 -0.68
N PRO A 310 12.30 4.11 -1.28
CA PRO A 310 12.19 4.54 -2.67
C PRO A 310 12.83 5.92 -2.91
N LEU A 311 13.70 5.99 -3.92
CA LEU A 311 14.45 7.21 -4.28
C LEU A 311 13.72 8.09 -5.30
#